data_AF-A0A5J5B8B5-F1
#
_entry.id   AF-A0A5J5B8B5-F1
#
_cell.length_a   1.000
_cell.length_b   1.000
_cell.length_c   1.000
_cell.angle_alpha   90.00
_cell.angle_beta   90.00
_cell.angle_gamma   90.00
#
_symmetry.space_group_name_H-M   'P 1'
#
loop_
_entity.id
_entity.type
_entity.pdbx_description
1 polymer ?
#
loop_
_entity_poly.entity_id
_entity_poly.type
_entity_poly.pdbx_seq_one_letter_code
_entity_poly.pdbx_strand_id
1 'polypeptide(L)'
;MMEGENFTKEQIEDEIRKIKDAHAEDEEFPDEVDTPLDVPARKRFAKYRGMKSFRTSSWDPKESLPPEYARTFAFDNFTRTQKHVLAKALEMEQGNMNDCIPVSSYARLYIKEVPTGVASKLCVLANTMPIVACGLLQHESKISVLHFSIKKHDMYTAPIKAKEELVFHVGFRQFVSRPIFSSDNINSDKSKMEKFLHTGRFSIASVYAPISFPPLPLIVLKSEGNAASPAIAAVGSLRSIDPNRIILKKIILTGYPQRVSKLKSSVRYMFHNPEDTKWFKPVEVWTKCGRRGRIKEPVGTHGAMKCVFNGVLQQHDTVCMSLYKRTYPKWPQHWFPILDA
;
A
#
# COMPACT_ATOMS: atom_id res chain seq x y z
N MET A 1 -16.79 22.81 -5.92
CA MET A 1 -15.91 23.54 -6.85
C MET A 1 -14.64 22.72 -6.96
N MET A 2 -14.41 22.09 -8.10
CA MET A 2 -13.26 21.24 -8.37
C MET A 2 -12.07 22.14 -8.74
N GLU A 3 -11.04 22.19 -7.91
CA GLU A 3 -9.70 22.60 -8.38
C GLU A 3 -9.10 21.42 -9.13
N GLY A 4 -9.58 21.21 -10.35
CA GLY A 4 -8.84 20.43 -11.34
C GLY A 4 -7.74 21.34 -11.87
N GLU A 5 -6.55 21.28 -11.27
CA GLU A 5 -5.37 21.87 -11.87
C GLU A 5 -5.18 21.21 -13.24
N ASN A 6 -5.55 21.92 -14.30
CA ASN A 6 -5.22 21.55 -15.67
C ASN A 6 -3.72 21.74 -15.83
N PHE A 7 -2.95 20.75 -15.38
CA PHE A 7 -1.51 20.71 -15.57
C PHE A 7 -1.20 20.89 -17.05
N THR A 8 -0.30 21.80 -17.37
CA THR A 8 0.16 21.97 -18.75
C THR A 8 0.87 20.70 -19.20
N LYS A 9 0.88 20.41 -20.51
CA LYS A 9 1.55 19.21 -21.04
C LYS A 9 3.00 19.08 -20.56
N GLU A 10 3.71 20.21 -20.47
CA GLU A 10 5.08 20.29 -19.95
C GLU A 10 5.18 19.87 -18.47
N GLN A 11 4.22 20.28 -17.62
CA GLN A 11 4.18 19.88 -16.21
C GLN A 11 3.93 18.37 -16.05
N ILE A 12 3.06 17.80 -16.90
CA ILE A 12 2.79 16.35 -16.91
C ILE A 12 4.05 15.58 -17.33
N GLU A 13 4.75 16.04 -18.37
CA GLU A 13 6.00 15.43 -18.83
C GLU A 13 7.10 15.49 -17.75
N ASP A 14 7.25 16.64 -17.09
CA ASP A 14 8.18 16.80 -15.98
C ASP A 14 7.84 15.90 -14.78
N GLU A 15 6.55 15.75 -14.47
CA GLU A 15 6.12 14.84 -13.40
C GLU A 15 6.41 13.38 -13.77
N ILE A 16 6.14 12.97 -15.01
CA ILE A 16 6.48 11.64 -15.52
C ILE A 16 7.99 11.39 -15.42
N ARG A 17 8.81 12.37 -15.82
CA ARG A 17 10.27 12.29 -15.73
C ARG A 17 10.72 12.12 -14.28
N LYS A 18 10.22 12.94 -13.36
CA LYS A 18 10.51 12.82 -11.92
C LYS A 18 10.12 11.46 -11.35
N ILE A 19 9.01 10.88 -11.79
CA ILE A 19 8.58 9.55 -11.35
C ILE A 19 9.54 8.47 -11.89
N LYS A 20 9.99 8.58 -13.15
CA LYS A 20 10.98 7.66 -13.73
C LYS A 20 12.32 7.73 -13.01
N ASP A 21 12.81 8.94 -12.78
CA ASP A 21 14.08 9.17 -12.06
C ASP A 21 13.98 8.61 -10.63
N ALA A 22 12.88 8.89 -9.92
CA ALA A 22 12.65 8.35 -8.57
C ALA A 22 12.48 6.82 -8.54
N HIS A 23 12.00 6.20 -9.62
CA HIS A 23 11.94 4.74 -9.74
C HIS A 23 13.34 4.15 -9.90
N ALA A 24 14.18 4.74 -10.77
CA ALA A 24 15.56 4.32 -10.96
C ALA A 24 16.39 4.48 -9.67
N GLU A 25 16.22 5.61 -8.97
CA GLU A 25 16.86 5.83 -7.67
C GLU A 25 16.44 4.81 -6.60
N ASP A 26 15.16 4.41 -6.56
CA ASP A 26 14.70 3.39 -5.59
C ASP A 26 15.19 1.98 -5.95
N GLU A 27 15.46 1.69 -7.23
CA GLU A 27 16.09 0.45 -7.66
C GLU A 27 17.57 0.38 -7.26
N GLU A 28 18.30 1.50 -7.37
CA GLU A 28 19.71 1.58 -6.98
C GLU A 28 19.90 1.69 -5.46
N PHE A 29 19.10 2.54 -4.80
CA PHE A 29 19.18 2.86 -3.37
C PHE A 29 17.83 2.65 -2.67
N PRO A 30 17.43 1.39 -2.44
CA PRO A 30 16.11 1.05 -1.91
C PRO A 30 15.91 1.60 -0.49
N ASP A 31 14.79 2.30 -0.30
CA ASP A 31 14.37 2.85 1.00
C ASP A 31 15.35 3.89 1.62
N GLU A 32 16.42 4.31 0.95
CA GLU A 32 17.36 5.34 1.44
C GLU A 32 16.69 6.72 1.44
N VAL A 33 16.90 7.48 2.51
CA VAL A 33 16.32 8.82 2.69
C VAL A 33 17.30 9.73 3.41
N ASP A 34 17.55 10.90 2.83
CA ASP A 34 18.39 11.91 3.45
C ASP A 34 17.69 12.60 4.62
N THR A 35 18.46 12.84 5.68
CA THR A 35 17.99 13.65 6.82
C THR A 35 17.97 15.13 6.41
N PRO A 36 16.89 15.86 6.74
CA PRO A 36 16.77 17.25 6.32
C PRO A 36 17.65 18.12 7.21
N LEU A 37 18.16 19.22 6.66
CA LEU A 37 18.93 20.21 7.42
C LEU A 37 18.02 21.09 8.28
N ASP A 38 16.84 21.45 7.76
CA ASP A 38 15.97 22.47 8.36
C ASP A 38 15.16 21.96 9.56
N VAL A 39 14.90 20.65 9.62
CA VAL A 39 14.02 20.04 10.62
C VAL A 39 14.78 18.98 11.43
N PRO A 40 14.76 19.02 12.77
CA PRO A 40 15.36 17.97 13.58
C PRO A 40 14.85 16.58 13.19
N ALA A 41 15.75 15.61 13.05
CA ALA A 41 15.42 14.27 12.57
C ALA A 41 14.42 13.58 13.52
N ARG A 42 14.50 13.84 14.84
CA ARG A 42 13.52 13.33 15.80
C ARG A 42 12.09 13.77 15.51
N LYS A 43 11.91 14.99 14.97
CA LYS A 43 10.59 15.54 14.63
C LYS A 43 10.10 14.96 13.30
N ARG A 44 10.95 14.95 12.26
CA ARG A 44 10.60 14.37 10.95
C ARG A 44 10.24 12.89 11.04
N PHE A 45 10.97 12.13 11.85
CA PHE A 45 10.80 10.69 12.01
C PHE A 45 10.14 10.28 13.34
N ALA A 46 9.40 11.17 14.00
CA ALA A 46 8.76 10.89 15.29
C ALA A 46 7.84 9.66 15.30
N LYS A 47 7.17 9.40 14.16
CA LYS A 47 6.26 8.25 13.98
C LYS A 47 6.99 6.95 13.62
N TYR A 48 8.31 6.98 13.51
CA TYR A 48 9.12 5.82 13.17
C TYR A 48 9.75 5.22 14.42
N ARG A 49 9.94 3.90 14.42
CA ARG A 49 10.68 3.20 15.46
C ARG A 49 11.73 2.26 14.87
N GLY A 50 12.81 2.09 15.61
CA GLY A 50 13.79 1.03 15.33
C GLY A 50 13.21 -0.34 15.68
N MET A 51 13.62 -1.36 14.95
CA MET A 51 13.36 -2.76 15.29
C MET A 51 14.65 -3.55 15.15
N LYS A 52 14.88 -4.49 16.06
CA LYS A 52 16.08 -5.35 16.02
C LYS A 52 16.05 -6.31 14.84
N SER A 53 14.88 -6.86 14.53
CA SER A 53 14.70 -7.79 13.42
C SER A 53 13.31 -7.66 12.84
N PHE A 54 13.25 -7.45 11.53
CA PHE A 54 11.98 -7.37 10.81
C PHE A 54 11.17 -8.66 10.89
N ARG A 55 11.80 -9.83 11.06
CA ARG A 55 11.06 -11.10 11.13
C ARG A 55 10.55 -11.40 12.53
N THR A 56 11.40 -11.22 13.55
CA THR A 56 11.12 -11.73 14.90
C THR A 56 10.58 -10.69 15.87
N SER A 57 10.77 -9.40 15.62
CA SER A 57 10.25 -8.36 16.53
C SER A 57 8.74 -8.25 16.37
N SER A 58 7.98 -8.25 17.46
CA SER A 58 6.52 -8.11 17.42
C SER A 58 6.10 -6.69 16.99
N TRP A 59 4.93 -6.58 16.39
CA TRP A 59 4.27 -5.31 16.11
C TRP A 59 2.77 -5.49 16.37
N ASP A 60 2.16 -4.62 17.17
CA ASP A 60 0.75 -4.75 17.51
C ASP A 60 -0.15 -4.29 16.33
N PRO A 61 -1.05 -5.16 15.82
CA PRO A 61 -2.01 -4.81 14.79
C PRO A 61 -3.02 -3.73 15.19
N LYS A 62 -3.19 -3.41 16.47
CA LYS A 62 -4.17 -2.41 16.94
C LYS A 62 -3.53 -1.10 17.41
N GLU A 63 -2.20 -0.99 17.31
CA GLU A 63 -1.46 0.22 17.65
C GLU A 63 -1.64 1.31 16.59
N SER A 64 -1.99 2.54 17.03
CA SER A 64 -2.05 3.76 16.20
C SER A 64 -2.94 3.65 14.94
N LEU A 65 -4.14 3.09 15.09
CA LEU A 65 -5.10 2.95 13.99
C LEU A 65 -5.61 4.30 13.47
N PRO A 66 -5.79 4.47 12.14
CA PRO A 66 -6.48 5.60 11.56
C PRO A 66 -7.96 5.67 12.00
N PRO A 67 -8.58 6.85 12.08
CA PRO A 67 -10.02 6.97 12.34
C PRO A 67 -10.89 6.15 11.38
N GLU A 68 -10.45 6.01 10.12
CA GLU A 68 -11.18 5.28 9.07
C GLU A 68 -11.31 3.79 9.37
N TYR A 69 -10.41 3.20 10.16
CA TYR A 69 -10.51 1.80 10.58
C TYR A 69 -11.77 1.53 11.42
N ALA A 70 -12.30 2.53 12.12
CA ALA A 70 -13.57 2.40 12.85
C ALA A 70 -14.77 2.11 11.94
N ARG A 71 -14.67 2.46 10.64
CA ARG A 71 -15.71 2.21 9.63
C ARG A 71 -15.55 0.86 8.92
N THR A 72 -14.43 0.18 9.14
CA THR A 72 -14.14 -1.09 8.47
C THR A 72 -14.76 -2.27 9.21
N PHE A 73 -15.23 -3.25 8.44
CA PHE A 73 -15.70 -4.51 8.98
C PHE A 73 -14.55 -5.51 9.09
N ALA A 74 -14.34 -6.05 10.28
CA ALA A 74 -13.36 -7.10 10.54
C ALA A 74 -14.08 -8.44 10.73
N PHE A 75 -13.54 -9.51 10.14
CA PHE A 75 -13.99 -10.87 10.41
C PHE A 75 -13.15 -11.48 11.52
N ASP A 76 -13.80 -12.21 12.44
CA ASP A 76 -13.06 -13.02 13.41
C ASP A 76 -12.34 -14.19 12.71
N ASN A 77 -13.05 -14.88 11.82
CA ASN A 77 -12.50 -15.92 10.96
C ASN A 77 -13.11 -15.83 9.58
N PHE A 78 -12.36 -15.24 8.65
CA PHE A 78 -12.80 -15.01 7.28
C PHE A 78 -13.15 -16.32 6.56
N THR A 79 -12.27 -17.33 6.60
CA THR A 79 -12.44 -18.61 5.91
C THR A 79 -13.68 -19.36 6.39
N ARG A 80 -13.94 -19.36 7.70
CA ARG A 80 -15.15 -19.98 8.27
C ARG A 80 -16.41 -19.26 7.80
N THR A 81 -16.39 -17.93 7.83
CA THR A 81 -17.53 -17.10 7.42
C THR A 81 -17.83 -17.27 5.94
N GLN A 82 -16.79 -17.27 5.09
CA GLN A 82 -16.91 -17.52 3.65
C GLN A 82 -17.56 -18.88 3.36
N LYS A 83 -17.06 -19.96 3.97
CA LYS A 83 -17.65 -21.31 3.79
C LYS A 83 -19.12 -21.33 4.18
N HIS A 84 -19.47 -20.69 5.29
CA HIS A 84 -20.86 -20.62 5.75
C HIS A 84 -21.76 -19.83 4.81
N VAL A 85 -21.32 -18.65 4.35
CA VAL A 85 -22.09 -17.81 3.42
C VAL A 85 -22.30 -18.51 2.08
N LEU A 86 -21.27 -19.17 1.55
CA LEU A 86 -21.37 -19.93 0.30
C LEU A 86 -22.26 -21.17 0.44
N ALA A 87 -22.15 -21.92 1.55
CA ALA A 87 -23.03 -23.06 1.81
C ALA A 87 -24.50 -22.63 1.89
N LYS A 88 -24.80 -21.54 2.60
CA LYS A 88 -26.15 -20.98 2.70
C LYS A 88 -26.69 -20.52 1.34
N ALA A 89 -25.85 -19.94 0.48
CA ALA A 89 -26.25 -19.56 -0.87
C ALA A 89 -26.61 -20.80 -1.72
N LEU A 90 -25.81 -21.86 -1.65
CA LEU A 90 -26.09 -23.12 -2.34
C LEU A 90 -27.36 -23.81 -1.83
N GLU A 91 -27.60 -23.78 -0.52
CA GLU A 91 -28.85 -24.29 0.08
C GLU A 91 -30.07 -23.51 -0.41
N MET A 92 -29.97 -22.20 -0.59
CA MET A 92 -31.04 -21.35 -1.14
C MET A 92 -31.29 -21.61 -2.64
N GLU A 93 -30.25 -21.98 -3.41
CA GLU A 93 -30.39 -22.35 -4.81
C GLU A 93 -31.03 -23.72 -5.00
N GLN A 94 -30.69 -24.69 -4.14
CA GLN A 94 -31.24 -26.06 -4.18
C GLN A 94 -32.62 -26.16 -3.53
N GLY A 95 -32.85 -25.34 -2.50
CA GLY A 95 -34.12 -25.25 -1.82
C GLY A 95 -35.16 -24.66 -2.77
N ASN A 96 -36.21 -25.42 -3.07
CA ASN A 96 -37.36 -24.95 -3.83
C ASN A 96 -38.23 -24.03 -2.93
N MET A 97 -37.62 -22.96 -2.42
CA MET A 97 -38.29 -21.95 -1.62
C MET A 97 -39.09 -21.04 -2.56
N ASN A 98 -40.36 -20.82 -2.22
CA ASN A 98 -41.26 -19.93 -2.97
C ASN A 98 -40.75 -18.47 -3.08
N ASP A 99 -39.73 -18.11 -2.31
CA ASP A 99 -39.16 -16.77 -2.26
C ASP A 99 -37.99 -16.54 -3.24
N CYS A 100 -37.55 -17.58 -3.96
CA CYS A 100 -36.44 -17.51 -4.92
C CYS A 100 -36.94 -17.56 -6.37
N ILE A 101 -36.24 -16.85 -7.26
CA ILE A 101 -36.49 -16.90 -8.71
C ILE A 101 -35.58 -17.98 -9.31
N PRO A 102 -36.11 -19.00 -10.00
CA PRO A 102 -35.28 -20.05 -10.58
C PRO A 102 -34.45 -19.54 -11.75
N VAL A 103 -33.30 -20.18 -11.97
CA VAL A 103 -32.39 -19.86 -13.07
C VAL A 103 -33.12 -19.91 -14.41
N SER A 104 -32.80 -19.00 -15.32
CA SER A 104 -33.42 -18.87 -16.65
C SER A 104 -34.86 -18.34 -16.68
N SER A 105 -35.36 -17.75 -15.58
CA SER A 105 -36.67 -17.11 -15.56
C SER A 105 -36.60 -15.65 -16.03
N TYR A 106 -37.65 -15.20 -16.75
CA TYR A 106 -37.84 -13.77 -17.02
C TYR A 106 -38.42 -13.09 -15.78
N ALA A 107 -37.68 -12.15 -15.22
CA ALA A 107 -38.09 -11.43 -14.01
C ALA A 107 -38.00 -9.91 -14.21
N ARG A 108 -38.88 -9.18 -13.50
CA ARG A 108 -38.83 -7.72 -13.41
C ARG A 108 -38.35 -7.33 -12.01
N LEU A 109 -37.21 -6.65 -11.94
CA LEU A 109 -36.61 -6.20 -10.69
C LEU A 109 -37.11 -4.79 -10.34
N TYR A 110 -37.70 -4.63 -9.16
CA TYR A 110 -38.09 -3.34 -8.61
C TYR A 110 -37.08 -2.93 -7.53
N ILE A 111 -36.17 -2.01 -7.87
CA ILE A 111 -35.15 -1.51 -6.96
C ILE A 111 -35.67 -0.26 -6.27
N LYS A 112 -35.65 -0.26 -4.93
CA LYS A 112 -36.06 0.89 -4.11
C LYS A 112 -34.93 1.92 -4.06
N GLU A 113 -35.31 3.20 -3.90
CA GLU A 113 -34.39 4.31 -3.57
C GLU A 113 -33.27 4.56 -4.61
N VAL A 114 -33.57 4.38 -5.90
CA VAL A 114 -32.63 4.77 -6.96
C VAL A 114 -32.71 6.29 -7.19
N PRO A 115 -31.60 7.04 -7.07
CA PRO A 115 -31.60 8.46 -7.39
C PRO A 115 -32.00 8.71 -8.85
N THR A 116 -32.84 9.71 -9.09
CA THR A 116 -33.40 10.02 -10.42
C THR A 116 -32.32 10.23 -11.48
N GLY A 117 -31.24 10.94 -11.13
CA GLY A 117 -30.10 11.15 -12.04
C GLY A 117 -29.41 9.86 -12.48
N VAL A 118 -29.31 8.86 -11.59
CA VAL A 118 -28.74 7.54 -11.93
C VAL A 118 -29.70 6.76 -12.81
N ALA A 119 -31.00 6.80 -12.50
CA ALA A 119 -32.03 6.12 -13.28
C ALA A 119 -32.07 6.62 -14.73
N SER A 120 -32.08 7.95 -14.95
CA SER A 120 -32.06 8.53 -16.29
C SER A 120 -30.82 8.14 -17.10
N LYS A 121 -29.63 8.17 -16.48
CA LYS A 121 -28.38 7.73 -17.12
C LYS A 121 -28.43 6.25 -17.49
N LEU A 122 -28.93 5.39 -16.60
CA LEU A 122 -29.08 3.96 -16.86
C LEU A 122 -30.03 3.69 -18.03
N CYS A 123 -31.15 4.43 -18.16
CA CYS A 123 -32.06 4.31 -19.29
C CYS A 123 -31.38 4.64 -20.63
N VAL A 124 -30.51 5.66 -20.65
CA VAL A 124 -29.74 6.01 -21.85
C VAL A 124 -28.72 4.91 -22.18
N LEU A 125 -27.96 4.47 -21.17
CA LEU A 125 -26.94 3.42 -21.33
C LEU A 125 -27.54 2.07 -21.75
N ALA A 126 -28.76 1.75 -21.30
CA ALA A 126 -29.47 0.52 -21.67
C ALA A 126 -29.65 0.36 -23.18
N ASN A 127 -29.69 1.47 -23.93
CA ASN A 127 -29.84 1.46 -25.38
C ASN A 127 -28.51 1.17 -26.11
N THR A 128 -27.38 1.41 -25.46
CA THR A 128 -26.04 1.33 -26.07
C THR A 128 -25.18 0.20 -25.52
N MET A 129 -25.39 -0.20 -24.26
CA MET A 129 -24.56 -1.15 -23.54
C MET A 129 -25.42 -2.16 -22.78
N PRO A 130 -24.97 -3.42 -22.66
CA PRO A 130 -25.67 -4.42 -21.87
C PRO A 130 -25.59 -4.07 -20.37
N ILE A 131 -26.74 -4.08 -19.70
CA ILE A 131 -26.81 -3.90 -18.25
C ILE A 131 -26.81 -5.28 -17.59
N VAL A 132 -25.82 -5.51 -16.73
CA VAL A 132 -25.70 -6.73 -15.93
C VAL A 132 -25.95 -6.39 -14.46
N ALA A 133 -26.86 -7.12 -13.83
CA ALA A 133 -27.11 -7.04 -12.40
C ALA A 133 -26.63 -8.33 -11.72
N CYS A 134 -26.01 -8.19 -10.55
CA CYS A 134 -25.50 -9.31 -9.77
C CYS A 134 -26.06 -9.25 -8.34
N GLY A 135 -26.51 -10.38 -7.82
CA GLY A 135 -26.91 -10.52 -6.43
C GLY A 135 -25.68 -10.50 -5.51
N LEU A 136 -25.77 -9.79 -4.39
CA LEU A 136 -24.67 -9.69 -3.43
C LEU A 136 -24.80 -10.76 -2.35
N LEU A 137 -23.67 -11.34 -1.96
CA LEU A 137 -23.64 -12.27 -0.84
C LEU A 137 -23.68 -11.53 0.51
N GLN A 138 -23.97 -12.28 1.56
CA GLN A 138 -24.02 -11.74 2.91
C GLN A 138 -22.67 -11.07 3.28
N HIS A 139 -22.74 -9.81 3.74
CA HIS A 139 -21.61 -8.95 4.11
C HIS A 139 -20.83 -8.29 2.96
N GLU A 140 -21.13 -8.56 1.68
CA GLU A 140 -20.44 -7.90 0.56
C GLU A 140 -20.80 -6.41 0.37
N SER A 141 -21.83 -5.91 1.06
CA SER A 141 -22.12 -4.47 1.12
C SER A 141 -21.20 -3.71 2.07
N LYS A 142 -20.53 -4.40 2.99
CA LYS A 142 -19.66 -3.78 3.99
C LYS A 142 -18.27 -3.52 3.42
N ILE A 143 -17.58 -2.50 3.96
CA ILE A 143 -16.24 -2.11 3.54
C ILE A 143 -15.21 -2.75 4.48
N SER A 144 -14.11 -3.26 3.93
CA SER A 144 -12.97 -3.75 4.70
C SER A 144 -11.66 -3.42 3.99
N VAL A 145 -10.54 -3.96 4.51
CA VAL A 145 -9.23 -3.90 3.86
C VAL A 145 -9.02 -5.18 3.06
N LEU A 146 -8.99 -5.03 1.74
CA LEU A 146 -8.77 -6.13 0.80
C LEU A 146 -7.30 -6.20 0.42
N HIS A 147 -6.78 -7.42 0.32
CA HIS A 147 -5.43 -7.73 -0.13
C HIS A 147 -5.46 -8.52 -1.43
N PHE A 148 -4.89 -7.94 -2.47
CA PHE A 148 -4.80 -8.53 -3.79
C PHE A 148 -3.37 -8.96 -4.08
N SER A 149 -3.19 -10.17 -4.61
CA SER A 149 -1.95 -10.56 -5.27
C SER A 149 -1.92 -9.92 -6.65
N ILE A 150 -0.96 -9.04 -6.91
CA ILE A 150 -0.89 -8.23 -8.12
C ILE A 150 0.48 -8.39 -8.79
N LYS A 151 0.47 -8.55 -10.11
CA LYS A 151 1.66 -8.54 -10.98
C LYS A 151 1.48 -7.43 -12.00
N LYS A 152 2.51 -6.60 -12.16
CA LYS A 152 2.56 -5.57 -13.21
C LYS A 152 2.44 -6.25 -14.59
N HIS A 153 1.60 -5.71 -15.46
CA HIS A 153 1.40 -6.26 -16.79
C HIS A 153 2.66 -6.07 -17.64
N ASP A 154 3.08 -7.10 -18.39
CA ASP A 154 4.38 -7.10 -19.06
C ASP A 154 4.48 -6.03 -20.18
N MET A 155 3.35 -5.64 -20.78
CA MET A 155 3.30 -4.53 -21.77
C MET A 155 3.30 -3.14 -21.13
N TYR A 156 3.01 -3.03 -19.83
CA TYR A 156 2.93 -1.74 -19.16
C TYR A 156 4.31 -1.35 -18.64
N THR A 157 5.03 -0.49 -19.36
CA THR A 157 6.41 -0.13 -19.00
C THR A 157 6.47 0.94 -17.91
N ALA A 158 5.51 1.87 -17.89
CA ALA A 158 5.53 3.01 -16.98
C ALA A 158 5.56 2.59 -15.50
N PRO A 159 6.29 3.33 -14.65
CA PRO A 159 6.34 3.07 -13.22
C PRO A 159 4.96 3.33 -12.58
N ILE A 160 4.55 2.46 -11.65
CA ILE A 160 3.30 2.60 -10.90
C ILE A 160 3.68 2.86 -9.45
N LYS A 161 3.32 4.04 -8.95
CA LYS A 161 3.69 4.47 -7.60
C LYS A 161 2.65 4.00 -6.59
N ALA A 162 3.09 3.64 -5.39
CA ALA A 162 2.18 3.36 -4.30
C ALA A 162 1.34 4.62 -3.96
N LYS A 163 0.06 4.41 -3.66
CA LYS A 163 -0.96 5.44 -3.37
C LYS A 163 -1.35 6.30 -4.56
N GLU A 164 -0.93 5.93 -5.77
CA GLU A 164 -1.50 6.44 -7.01
C GLU A 164 -2.92 5.90 -7.19
N GLU A 165 -3.75 6.63 -7.93
CA GLU A 165 -5.14 6.26 -8.15
C GLU A 165 -5.26 5.24 -9.29
N LEU A 166 -5.87 4.10 -8.99
CA LEU A 166 -6.05 3.01 -9.94
C LEU A 166 -7.49 2.50 -9.89
N VAL A 167 -7.97 2.01 -11.03
CA VAL A 167 -9.30 1.43 -11.17
C VAL A 167 -9.18 -0.09 -11.03
N PHE A 168 -9.81 -0.64 -10.01
CA PHE A 168 -9.81 -2.07 -9.71
C PHE A 168 -11.09 -2.70 -10.25
N HIS A 169 -10.93 -3.69 -11.12
CA HIS A 169 -12.00 -4.56 -11.60
C HIS A 169 -11.88 -5.92 -10.93
N VAL A 170 -12.78 -6.20 -9.98
CA VAL A 170 -12.81 -7.41 -9.17
C VAL A 170 -14.13 -8.13 -9.41
N GLY A 171 -14.10 -9.18 -10.23
CA GLY A 171 -15.33 -9.84 -10.70
C GLY A 171 -16.27 -8.84 -11.38
N PHE A 172 -17.48 -8.69 -10.85
CA PHE A 172 -18.48 -7.73 -11.35
C PHE A 172 -18.37 -6.32 -10.75
N ARG A 173 -17.45 -6.09 -9.82
CA ARG A 173 -17.30 -4.80 -9.14
C ARG A 173 -16.16 -4.00 -9.74
N GLN A 174 -16.41 -2.72 -9.94
CA GLN A 174 -15.40 -1.75 -10.35
C GLN A 174 -15.34 -0.65 -9.28
N PHE A 175 -14.14 -0.33 -8.81
CA PHE A 175 -13.95 0.77 -7.87
C PHE A 175 -12.60 1.46 -8.04
N VAL A 176 -12.56 2.74 -7.68
CA VAL A 176 -11.33 3.53 -7.69
C VAL A 176 -10.71 3.50 -6.30
N SER A 177 -9.41 3.20 -6.24
CA SER A 177 -8.69 3.19 -4.95
C SER A 177 -7.21 3.49 -5.11
N ARG A 178 -6.57 3.83 -3.99
CA ARG A 178 -5.14 4.16 -3.92
C ARG A 178 -4.38 3.08 -3.15
N PRO A 179 -3.84 2.05 -3.81
CA PRO A 179 -3.26 0.89 -3.14
C PRO A 179 -1.93 1.21 -2.47
N ILE A 180 -1.64 0.45 -1.42
CA ILE A 180 -0.29 0.28 -0.92
C ILE A 180 0.24 -1.05 -1.40
N PHE A 181 1.41 -1.03 -2.05
CA PHE A 181 2.13 -2.23 -2.44
C PHE A 181 3.00 -2.72 -1.27
N SER A 182 3.11 -4.03 -1.15
CA SER A 182 3.92 -4.67 -0.14
C SER A 182 4.48 -6.00 -0.61
N SER A 183 5.62 -6.38 -0.06
CA SER A 183 6.30 -7.65 -0.35
C SER A 183 5.44 -8.84 0.08
N ASP A 184 5.34 -9.87 -0.76
CA ASP A 184 4.68 -11.12 -0.40
C ASP A 184 5.64 -12.07 0.35
N ASN A 185 5.68 -11.95 1.68
CA ASN A 185 6.43 -12.87 2.54
C ASN A 185 5.48 -13.80 3.30
N ILE A 186 5.48 -15.08 2.95
CA ILE A 186 4.62 -16.10 3.61
C ILE A 186 5.02 -16.31 5.07
N ASN A 187 6.32 -16.24 5.38
CA ASN A 187 6.87 -16.56 6.69
C ASN A 187 6.92 -15.36 7.66
N SER A 188 6.19 -14.28 7.38
CA SER A 188 6.17 -13.10 8.26
C SER A 188 4.77 -12.50 8.38
N ASP A 189 4.43 -12.17 9.61
CA ASP A 189 3.29 -11.34 10.00
C ASP A 189 3.37 -9.90 9.45
N LYS A 190 4.60 -9.40 9.23
CA LYS A 190 4.88 -8.04 8.75
C LYS A 190 5.27 -8.08 7.28
N SER A 191 4.69 -7.17 6.50
CA SER A 191 5.01 -6.99 5.09
C SER A 191 5.74 -5.66 4.88
N LYS A 192 6.84 -5.65 4.11
CA LYS A 192 7.57 -4.43 3.78
C LYS A 192 6.77 -3.68 2.73
N MET A 193 6.50 -2.40 2.93
CA MET A 193 5.90 -1.54 1.91
C MET A 193 6.89 -1.32 0.77
N GLU A 194 6.40 -1.33 -0.45
CA GLU A 194 7.16 -1.02 -1.66
C GLU A 194 6.69 0.35 -2.20
N LYS A 195 7.62 1.20 -2.62
CA LYS A 195 7.28 2.54 -3.15
C LYS A 195 6.68 2.44 -4.55
N PHE A 196 7.10 1.44 -5.32
CA PHE A 196 6.65 1.17 -6.67
C PHE A 196 6.24 -0.29 -6.83
N LEU A 197 5.41 -0.56 -7.84
CA LEU A 197 5.13 -1.92 -8.27
C LEU A 197 6.23 -2.39 -9.22
N HIS A 198 7.06 -3.32 -8.77
CA HIS A 198 8.16 -3.85 -9.56
C HIS A 198 7.70 -4.87 -10.62
N THR A 199 8.38 -4.90 -11.75
CA THR A 199 8.15 -5.86 -12.85
C THR A 199 8.61 -7.27 -12.48
N GLY A 200 7.97 -8.29 -13.06
CA GLY A 200 8.43 -9.68 -12.96
C GLY A 200 8.15 -10.41 -11.64
N ARG A 201 7.61 -9.74 -10.61
CA ARG A 201 7.24 -10.38 -9.33
C ARG A 201 5.82 -10.05 -8.89
N PHE A 202 5.22 -10.96 -8.11
CA PHE A 202 3.97 -10.70 -7.42
C PHE A 202 4.21 -9.84 -6.18
N SER A 203 3.38 -8.82 -6.01
CA SER A 203 3.32 -7.97 -4.83
C SER A 203 1.90 -8.01 -4.26
N ILE A 204 1.71 -7.53 -3.03
CA ILE A 204 0.40 -7.43 -2.41
C ILE A 204 -0.07 -5.98 -2.42
N ALA A 205 -1.16 -5.72 -3.15
CA ALA A 205 -1.87 -4.45 -3.12
C ALA A 205 -2.94 -4.47 -2.02
N SER A 206 -2.87 -3.51 -1.11
CA SER A 206 -3.83 -3.37 -0.01
C SER A 206 -4.65 -2.09 -0.17
N VAL A 207 -5.97 -2.20 -0.14
CA VAL A 207 -6.92 -1.11 -0.40
C VAL A 207 -8.13 -1.21 0.51
N TYR A 208 -8.81 -0.09 0.75
CA TYR A 208 -10.18 -0.13 1.26
C TYR A 208 -11.12 -0.41 0.10
N ALA A 209 -11.95 -1.44 0.22
CA ALA A 209 -12.88 -1.87 -0.81
C ALA A 209 -14.10 -2.57 -0.19
N PRO A 210 -15.24 -2.59 -0.89
CA PRO A 210 -16.35 -3.49 -0.53
C PRO A 210 -15.85 -4.94 -0.48
N ILE A 211 -16.31 -5.68 0.51
CA ILE A 211 -15.96 -7.09 0.68
C ILE A 211 -16.43 -7.89 -0.53
N SER A 212 -15.60 -8.81 -0.99
CA SER A 212 -15.96 -9.79 -2.02
C SER A 212 -15.32 -11.12 -1.66
N PHE A 213 -16.02 -12.23 -1.82
CA PHE A 213 -15.48 -13.53 -1.42
C PHE A 213 -14.56 -14.11 -2.51
N PRO A 214 -13.30 -14.50 -2.21
CA PRO A 214 -12.43 -15.19 -3.16
C PRO A 214 -13.03 -16.53 -3.64
N PRO A 215 -12.55 -17.11 -4.74
CA PRO A 215 -11.52 -16.60 -5.65
C PRO A 215 -12.10 -15.59 -6.64
N LEU A 216 -11.49 -14.40 -6.74
CA LEU A 216 -11.89 -13.39 -7.72
C LEU A 216 -10.66 -12.91 -8.49
N PRO A 217 -10.67 -12.97 -9.84
CA PRO A 217 -9.63 -12.35 -10.64
C PRO A 217 -9.70 -10.83 -10.49
N LEU A 218 -8.53 -10.19 -10.58
CA LEU A 218 -8.37 -8.74 -10.54
C LEU A 218 -7.73 -8.28 -11.84
N ILE A 219 -8.31 -7.25 -12.44
CA ILE A 219 -7.69 -6.43 -13.47
C ILE A 219 -7.56 -5.02 -12.91
N VAL A 220 -6.37 -4.43 -13.01
CA VAL A 220 -6.13 -3.05 -12.59
C VAL A 220 -5.86 -2.21 -13.82
N LEU A 221 -6.69 -1.18 -13.99
CA LEU A 221 -6.54 -0.21 -15.04
C LEU A 221 -5.99 1.10 -14.48
N LYS A 222 -5.17 1.77 -15.28
CA LYS A 222 -4.69 3.13 -15.03
C LYS A 222 -5.24 4.03 -16.12
N SER A 223 -5.88 5.13 -15.71
CA SER A 223 -6.32 6.18 -16.64
C SER A 223 -5.14 7.10 -16.96
N GLU A 224 -4.77 7.17 -18.23
CA GLU A 224 -3.71 8.08 -18.71
C GLU A 224 -4.34 9.40 -19.15
N GLY A 225 -4.82 10.19 -18.18
CA GLY A 225 -5.43 11.50 -18.42
C GLY A 225 -6.84 11.44 -19.02
N ASN A 226 -7.44 12.64 -19.18
CA ASN A 226 -8.89 12.83 -19.39
C ASN A 226 -9.47 12.31 -20.72
N ALA A 227 -8.65 11.80 -21.65
CA ALA A 227 -9.10 11.44 -23.00
C ALA A 227 -8.59 10.08 -23.52
N ALA A 228 -7.72 9.38 -22.79
CA ALA A 228 -7.18 8.10 -23.23
C ALA A 228 -7.98 6.93 -22.65
N SER A 229 -8.18 5.88 -23.45
CA SER A 229 -8.71 4.61 -22.96
C SER A 229 -7.84 4.08 -21.83
N PRO A 230 -8.43 3.61 -20.71
CA PRO A 230 -7.66 3.16 -19.56
C PRO A 230 -6.77 1.96 -19.94
N ALA A 231 -5.48 2.05 -19.63
CA ALA A 231 -4.51 1.01 -19.95
C ALA A 231 -4.48 -0.07 -18.85
N ILE A 232 -4.26 -1.33 -19.26
CA ILE A 232 -4.08 -2.44 -18.31
C ILE A 232 -2.71 -2.28 -17.65
N ALA A 233 -2.72 -1.89 -16.38
CA ALA A 233 -1.51 -1.63 -15.62
C ALA A 233 -1.00 -2.90 -14.92
N ALA A 234 -1.92 -3.73 -14.42
CA ALA A 234 -1.60 -4.94 -13.68
C ALA A 234 -2.74 -5.95 -13.65
N VAL A 235 -2.39 -7.21 -13.41
CA VAL A 235 -3.32 -8.35 -13.31
C VAL A 235 -3.07 -9.08 -11.99
N GLY A 236 -4.10 -9.68 -11.43
CA GLY A 236 -3.99 -10.32 -10.13
C GLY A 236 -5.19 -11.14 -9.72
N SER A 237 -5.27 -11.41 -8.42
CA SER A 237 -6.43 -12.04 -7.79
C SER A 237 -6.60 -11.57 -6.35
N LEU A 238 -7.84 -11.63 -5.85
CA LEU A 238 -8.13 -11.38 -4.45
C LEU A 238 -7.56 -12.52 -3.60
N ARG A 239 -6.68 -12.19 -2.65
CA ARG A 239 -6.01 -13.15 -1.78
C ARG A 239 -6.70 -13.30 -0.43
N SER A 240 -6.87 -12.20 0.28
CA SER A 240 -7.48 -12.21 1.62
C SER A 240 -8.10 -10.87 1.98
N ILE A 241 -8.98 -10.89 2.97
CA ILE A 241 -9.62 -9.72 3.56
C ILE A 241 -9.23 -9.70 5.03
N ASP A 242 -8.35 -8.79 5.41
CA ASP A 242 -7.89 -8.67 6.80
C ASP A 242 -7.42 -7.25 7.13
N PRO A 243 -8.14 -6.48 7.96
CA PRO A 243 -7.65 -5.18 8.41
C PRO A 243 -6.39 -5.26 9.28
N ASN A 244 -6.10 -6.42 9.88
CA ASN A 244 -5.00 -6.57 10.84
C ASN A 244 -3.63 -6.76 10.18
N ARG A 245 -3.54 -7.05 8.88
CA ARG A 245 -2.26 -7.23 8.18
C ARG A 245 -1.36 -6.01 8.39
N ILE A 246 -0.13 -6.25 8.84
CA ILE A 246 0.81 -5.18 9.19
C ILE A 246 1.69 -4.86 7.98
N ILE A 247 1.54 -3.65 7.44
CA ILE A 247 2.37 -3.12 6.36
C ILE A 247 3.28 -2.04 6.94
N LEU A 248 4.59 -2.22 6.79
CA LEU A 248 5.60 -1.32 7.37
C LEU A 248 6.39 -0.62 6.26
N LYS A 249 6.37 0.71 6.26
CA LYS A 249 7.32 1.51 5.51
C LYS A 249 8.66 1.51 6.21
N LYS A 250 9.68 0.96 5.54
CA LYS A 250 11.08 1.07 5.93
C LYS A 250 11.64 2.38 5.39
N ILE A 251 12.51 3.02 6.14
CA ILE A 251 13.44 4.03 5.65
C ILE A 251 14.83 3.70 6.19
N ILE A 252 15.86 4.06 5.43
CA ILE A 252 17.25 3.87 5.78
C ILE A 252 17.92 5.25 5.83
N LEU A 253 18.40 5.63 7.00
CA LEU A 253 19.24 6.81 7.16
C LEU A 253 20.69 6.38 6.99
N THR A 254 21.43 7.10 6.16
CA THR A 254 22.83 6.80 5.82
C THR A 254 23.78 7.75 6.53
N GLY A 255 24.99 7.29 6.79
CA GLY A 255 26.06 8.07 7.39
C GLY A 255 27.42 7.50 7.06
N TYR A 256 28.43 8.37 7.08
CA TYR A 256 29.77 8.03 6.62
C TYR A 256 30.77 8.01 7.78
N PRO A 257 31.64 6.98 7.87
CA PRO A 257 32.67 6.91 8.88
C PRO A 257 33.79 7.91 8.58
N GLN A 258 34.09 8.78 9.53
CA GLN A 258 35.17 9.77 9.39
C GLN A 258 36.49 9.26 10.00
N ARG A 259 36.41 8.66 11.19
CA ARG A 259 37.57 8.10 11.91
C ARG A 259 37.22 6.72 12.41
N VAL A 260 38.06 5.73 12.13
CA VAL A 260 37.90 4.36 12.61
C VAL A 260 39.07 4.02 13.53
N SER A 261 38.77 3.42 14.67
CA SER A 261 39.75 2.93 15.64
C SER A 261 39.30 1.58 16.18
N LYS A 262 39.91 0.49 15.68
CA LYS A 262 39.52 -0.89 15.98
C LYS A 262 38.00 -1.09 15.74
N LEU A 263 37.23 -1.33 16.80
CA LEU A 263 35.78 -1.55 16.77
C LEU A 263 34.95 -0.27 16.92
N LYS A 264 35.59 0.88 17.16
CA LYS A 264 34.92 2.17 17.36
C LYS A 264 35.04 2.99 16.08
N SER A 265 33.97 3.65 15.66
CA SER A 265 34.05 4.65 14.60
C SER A 265 33.28 5.91 14.95
N SER A 266 33.76 7.05 14.44
CA SER A 266 33.04 8.31 14.45
C SER A 266 32.30 8.45 13.12
N VAL A 267 30.97 8.47 13.16
CA VAL A 267 30.08 8.57 11.99
C VAL A 267 29.56 10.00 11.89
N ARG A 268 29.54 10.55 10.67
CA ARG A 268 28.99 11.88 10.34
C ARG A 268 27.91 11.79 9.26
N TYR A 269 27.18 12.87 9.08
CA TYR A 269 26.15 13.09 8.05
C TYR A 269 24.86 12.25 8.18
N MET A 270 24.75 11.36 9.16
CA MET A 270 23.46 10.72 9.46
C MET A 270 22.50 11.67 10.18
N PHE A 271 23.01 12.49 11.09
CA PHE A 271 22.24 13.50 11.83
C PHE A 271 23.02 14.80 11.86
N HIS A 272 22.29 15.91 12.05
CA HIS A 272 22.87 17.26 12.14
C HIS A 272 22.84 17.83 13.56
N ASN A 273 22.00 17.27 14.45
CA ASN A 273 21.87 17.71 15.84
C ASN A 273 22.29 16.60 16.83
N PRO A 274 22.95 16.93 17.95
CA PRO A 274 23.37 15.95 18.95
C PRO A 274 22.18 15.35 19.72
N GLU A 275 21.08 16.09 19.82
CA GLU A 275 19.84 15.61 20.43
C GLU A 275 19.17 14.51 19.61
N ASP A 276 19.27 14.58 18.28
CA ASP A 276 18.75 13.54 17.39
C ASP A 276 19.52 12.23 17.58
N THR A 277 20.86 12.31 17.71
CA THR A 277 21.70 11.14 18.07
C THR A 277 21.29 10.52 19.41
N LYS A 278 20.96 11.34 20.42
CA LYS A 278 20.49 10.85 21.73
C LYS A 278 19.13 10.15 21.62
N TRP A 279 18.21 10.72 20.84
CA TRP A 279 16.88 10.16 20.59
C TRP A 279 16.95 8.78 19.92
N PHE A 280 17.77 8.65 18.87
CA PHE A 280 17.93 7.39 18.13
C PHE A 280 18.97 6.43 18.71
N LYS A 281 19.55 6.73 19.87
CA LYS A 281 20.55 5.89 20.54
C LYS A 281 20.13 4.41 20.75
N PRO A 282 18.85 4.08 21.05
CA PRO A 282 18.41 2.69 21.21
C PRO A 282 18.40 1.88 19.90
N VAL A 283 18.47 2.54 18.74
CA VAL A 283 18.35 1.87 17.44
C VAL A 283 19.69 1.23 17.04
N GLU A 284 19.63 -0.01 16.56
CA GLU A 284 20.78 -0.73 16.03
C GLU A 284 21.22 -0.13 14.68
N VAL A 285 22.51 0.08 14.52
CA VAL A 285 23.12 0.51 13.24
C VAL A 285 23.79 -0.68 12.59
N TRP A 286 23.72 -0.74 11.27
CA TRP A 286 24.34 -1.79 10.46
C TRP A 286 25.09 -1.15 9.30
N THR A 287 25.87 -1.90 8.55
CA THR A 287 26.66 -1.35 7.43
C THR A 287 26.43 -2.15 6.16
N LYS A 288 26.62 -1.54 4.99
CA LYS A 288 26.45 -2.22 3.70
C LYS A 288 27.41 -3.42 3.57
N CYS A 289 28.57 -3.37 4.21
CA CYS A 289 29.50 -4.52 4.32
C CYS A 289 29.14 -5.55 5.42
N GLY A 290 27.93 -5.52 5.98
CA GLY A 290 27.41 -6.55 6.88
C GLY A 290 27.85 -6.45 8.34
N ARG A 291 28.41 -5.32 8.78
CA ARG A 291 28.72 -5.10 10.20
C ARG A 291 27.49 -4.63 10.97
N ARG A 292 27.44 -4.92 12.27
CA ARG A 292 26.36 -4.48 13.17
C ARG A 292 26.95 -3.78 14.38
N GLY A 293 26.25 -2.77 14.88
CA GLY A 293 26.74 -1.92 15.94
C GLY A 293 25.66 -1.12 16.65
N ARG A 294 26.10 -0.33 17.63
CA ARG A 294 25.24 0.54 18.43
C ARG A 294 25.85 1.92 18.61
N ILE A 295 25.00 2.91 18.81
CA ILE A 295 25.40 4.28 19.11
C ILE A 295 25.82 4.38 20.57
N LYS A 296 27.01 4.94 20.83
CA LYS A 296 27.53 5.14 22.19
C LYS A 296 27.18 6.53 22.71
N GLU A 297 27.65 7.57 22.03
CA GLU A 297 27.51 8.96 22.45
C GLU A 297 27.58 9.91 21.24
N PRO A 298 26.88 11.05 21.28
CA PRO A 298 27.10 12.14 20.33
C PRO A 298 28.47 12.79 20.54
N VAL A 299 29.03 13.35 19.48
CA VAL A 299 30.32 14.06 19.47
C VAL A 299 30.11 15.44 18.87
N GLY A 300 30.43 16.47 19.66
CA GLY A 300 30.31 17.86 19.23
C GLY A 300 28.86 18.32 19.02
N THR A 301 28.69 19.37 18.23
CA THR A 301 27.43 20.08 18.01
C THR A 301 26.73 19.75 16.68
N HIS A 302 27.43 19.10 15.74
CA HIS A 302 26.94 18.87 14.38
C HIS A 302 26.44 17.43 14.13
N GLY A 303 25.87 16.79 15.16
CA GLY A 303 25.23 15.46 15.03
C GLY A 303 26.17 14.29 14.73
N ALA A 304 27.49 14.49 14.82
CA ALA A 304 28.45 13.38 14.74
C ALA A 304 28.25 12.42 15.93
N MET A 305 28.51 11.13 15.73
CA MET A 305 28.28 10.13 16.77
C MET A 305 29.37 9.07 16.80
N LYS A 306 29.71 8.60 18.00
CA LYS A 306 30.57 7.42 18.17
C LYS A 306 29.70 6.17 18.16
N CYS A 307 30.05 5.25 17.27
CA CYS A 307 29.45 3.94 17.16
C CYS A 307 30.45 2.85 17.55
N VAL A 308 29.95 1.75 18.09
CA VAL A 308 30.72 0.54 18.38
C VAL A 308 30.14 -0.59 17.55
N PHE A 309 31.00 -1.24 16.77
CA PHE A 309 30.63 -2.34 15.88
C PHE A 309 31.21 -3.68 16.35
N ASN A 310 30.67 -4.77 15.82
CA ASN A 310 31.16 -6.13 16.04
C ASN A 310 32.46 -6.46 15.28
N GLY A 311 32.89 -5.59 14.35
CA GLY A 311 34.12 -5.75 13.58
C GLY A 311 34.73 -4.41 13.19
N VAL A 312 35.92 -4.45 12.60
CA VAL A 312 36.60 -3.25 12.08
C VAL A 312 35.85 -2.74 10.84
N LEU A 313 35.56 -1.44 10.85
CA LEU A 313 34.85 -0.75 9.78
C LEU A 313 35.84 -0.26 8.71
N GLN A 314 35.49 -0.36 7.42
CA GLN A 314 36.29 0.23 6.35
C GLN A 314 35.91 1.69 6.12
N GLN A 315 36.85 2.52 5.66
CA GLN A 315 36.60 3.96 5.45
C GLN A 315 35.56 4.21 4.34
N HIS A 316 35.46 3.33 3.36
CA HIS A 316 34.47 3.39 2.27
C HIS A 316 33.13 2.73 2.62
N ASP A 317 32.97 2.17 3.82
CA ASP A 317 31.72 1.55 4.24
C ASP A 317 30.67 2.62 4.56
N THR A 318 29.40 2.31 4.36
CA THR A 318 28.27 3.19 4.69
C THR A 318 27.54 2.63 5.89
N VAL A 319 27.40 3.47 6.92
CA VAL A 319 26.65 3.13 8.12
C VAL A 319 25.18 3.48 7.89
N CYS A 320 24.30 2.52 8.14
CA CYS A 320 22.88 2.58 7.89
C CYS A 320 22.08 2.40 9.19
N MET A 321 20.97 3.11 9.30
CA MET A 321 19.99 2.93 10.36
C MET A 321 18.62 2.65 9.75
N SER A 322 18.03 1.48 10.07
CA SER A 322 16.70 1.11 9.60
C SER A 322 15.63 1.59 10.57
N LEU A 323 14.71 2.41 10.08
CA LEU A 323 13.54 2.87 10.83
C LEU A 323 12.26 2.39 10.14
N TYR A 324 11.25 2.05 10.94
CA TYR A 324 9.99 1.50 10.45
C TYR A 324 8.80 2.28 10.97
N LYS A 325 7.79 2.44 10.12
CA LYS A 325 6.50 3.01 10.48
C LYS A 325 5.39 2.20 9.83
N ARG A 326 4.31 1.94 10.56
CA ARG A 326 3.11 1.33 9.99
C ARG A 326 2.41 2.26 9.02
N THR A 327 2.04 1.72 7.87
CA THR A 327 1.33 2.44 6.82
C THR A 327 -0.01 1.79 6.54
N TYR A 328 -1.01 2.63 6.27
CA TYR A 328 -2.37 2.24 5.97
C TYR A 328 -2.77 2.78 4.60
N PRO A 329 -3.61 2.04 3.84
CA PRO A 329 -4.15 2.53 2.57
C PRO A 329 -4.81 3.90 2.74
N LYS A 330 -4.94 4.65 1.65
CA LYS A 330 -5.71 5.90 1.69
C LYS A 330 -7.19 5.56 1.49
N TRP A 331 -8.06 6.18 2.28
CA TRP A 331 -9.49 6.10 2.06
C TRP A 331 -9.83 6.74 0.69
N PRO A 332 -10.60 6.07 -0.17
CA PRO A 332 -10.94 6.61 -1.48
C PRO A 332 -11.87 7.83 -1.33
N GLN A 333 -11.63 8.86 -2.14
CA GLN A 333 -12.48 10.05 -2.18
C GLN A 333 -13.80 9.75 -2.90
N HIS A 334 -13.72 8.98 -3.99
CA HIS A 334 -14.85 8.45 -4.73
C HIS A 334 -14.64 6.95 -4.92
N TRP A 335 -15.72 6.18 -4.76
CA TRP A 335 -15.67 4.71 -4.81
C TRP A 335 -15.84 4.18 -6.21
N PHE A 336 -16.72 4.80 -6.99
CA PHE A 336 -17.04 4.37 -8.33
C PHE A 336 -16.34 5.31 -9.30
N PRO A 337 -15.76 4.78 -10.39
CA PRO A 337 -15.32 5.64 -11.47
C PRO A 337 -16.55 6.42 -11.91
N ILE A 338 -16.47 7.74 -11.76
CA ILE A 338 -17.58 8.58 -12.12
C ILE A 338 -17.71 8.44 -13.65
N LEU A 339 -18.85 7.95 -14.11
CA LEU A 339 -19.31 8.16 -15.48
C LEU A 339 -19.68 9.64 -15.64
N ASP A 340 -18.69 10.52 -15.51
CA ASP A 340 -18.81 11.97 -15.77
C ASP A 340 -17.65 12.37 -16.69
N ALA A 341 -17.89 12.23 -17.98
CA ALA A 341 -17.62 13.28 -18.96
C ALA A 341 -18.56 13.05 -20.15
#